data_AF-A0A8D8FQM5-F1
#
_entry.id   AF-A0A8D8FQM5-F1
#
_cell.length_a   1.000
_cell.length_b   1.000
_cell.length_c   1.000
_cell.angle_alpha   90.00
_cell.angle_beta   90.00
_cell.angle_gamma   90.00
#
_symmetry.space_group_name_H-M   'P 1'
#
loop_
_entity.id
_entity.type
_entity.pdbx_description
1 polymer ?
#
loop_
_entity_poly.entity_id
_entity_poly.type
_entity_poly.pdbx_seq_one_letter_code
_entity_poly.pdbx_strand_id
1 'polypeptide(L)'
;MCSVCEGSAEGLVTRKRTHSGGGRTTGSKRKWHRRMGGLSFLIFFFIGSLFSGLMFALLSYAPSYRSRVTPHYLPDGRFLQIADEARVLEPYLSAAVRLPDSLNGTPAGKQQQTARSNEQEALSSLKVAVEMKLMGKDDKALRLFQHAMALSPRHPEILTKYGEFLEHSQQDIVTADHYYYQALTVNPSHSEALANRQRTASIVEHLDQKRFERLDKKRDALSSVHALDAGLKRAEKEAYIQHIYHSVGIEGNTMSLAQTRSILETKMAVDGKSIDEH
;
A
#
# COMPACT_ATOMS: atom_id res chain seq x y z
N MET A 1 42.68 -45.55 0.25
CA MET A 1 43.97 -46.11 0.66
C MET A 1 45.06 -45.19 0.13
N CYS A 2 45.88 -44.67 1.05
CA CYS A 2 47.23 -44.12 0.87
C CYS A 2 47.39 -42.88 -0.02
N SER A 3 48.26 -41.92 0.25
CA SER A 3 49.11 -41.51 1.39
C SER A 3 49.86 -40.28 0.84
N VAL A 4 49.99 -39.14 1.54
CA VAL A 4 51.12 -38.85 2.47
C VAL A 4 52.45 -38.76 1.68
N CYS A 5 53.22 -37.66 1.68
CA CYS A 5 53.92 -37.04 2.81
C CYS A 5 54.63 -35.73 2.35
N GLU A 6 54.66 -34.69 3.20
CA GLU A 6 55.86 -34.09 3.86
C GLU A 6 56.67 -33.13 2.97
N GLY A 7 57.03 -31.92 3.39
CA GLY A 7 57.63 -31.45 4.65
C GLY A 7 58.82 -30.54 4.23
N SER A 8 59.41 -29.62 4.96
CA SER A 8 59.35 -29.16 6.35
C SER A 8 60.28 -27.92 6.44
N ALA A 9 59.93 -26.97 7.33
CA ALA A 9 60.80 -26.15 8.23
C ALA A 9 62.00 -25.34 7.63
N GLU A 10 62.59 -24.28 8.20
CA GLU A 10 62.76 -23.63 9.52
C GLU A 10 62.98 -22.11 9.24
N GLY A 11 63.00 -21.12 10.14
CA GLY A 11 63.22 -21.07 11.58
C GLY A 11 63.32 -19.59 12.03
N LEU A 12 63.34 -19.42 13.36
CA LEU A 12 63.24 -18.20 14.16
C LEU A 12 64.36 -17.16 13.91
N VAL A 13 64.15 -15.91 14.36
CA VAL A 13 65.00 -15.26 15.40
C VAL A 13 64.35 -13.97 15.93
N THR A 14 64.38 -13.88 17.25
CA THR A 14 63.93 -12.82 18.17
C THR A 14 64.84 -11.59 18.21
N ARG A 15 64.30 -10.38 18.49
CA ARG A 15 64.96 -9.42 19.40
C ARG A 15 64.06 -8.29 19.92
N LYS A 16 63.86 -8.25 21.24
CA LYS A 16 63.46 -7.06 22.03
C LYS A 16 64.63 -6.08 22.12
N ARG A 17 64.37 -4.77 22.15
CA ARG A 17 65.16 -3.80 22.93
C ARG A 17 64.32 -2.57 23.31
N THR A 18 64.38 -2.27 24.59
CA THR A 18 63.76 -1.16 25.33
C THR A 18 64.70 0.05 25.43
N HIS A 19 64.18 1.12 26.05
CA HIS A 19 64.81 2.36 26.55
C HIS A 19 64.89 3.52 25.56
N SER A 20 64.18 4.64 25.79
CA SER A 20 64.27 5.65 26.87
C SER A 20 65.25 6.76 26.51
N GLY A 21 64.81 8.01 26.62
CA GLY A 21 65.69 9.18 26.64
C GLY A 21 65.08 10.40 25.98
N GLY A 22 64.64 11.36 26.80
CA GLY A 22 64.10 12.63 26.34
C GLY A 22 65.16 13.61 25.82
N GLY A 23 64.67 14.73 25.28
CA GLY A 23 65.51 15.85 24.88
C GLY A 23 64.70 16.91 24.13
N ARG A 24 64.24 17.92 24.88
CA ARG A 24 63.65 19.15 24.34
C ARG A 24 64.69 19.90 23.50
N THR A 25 64.32 20.36 22.32
CA THR A 25 64.86 21.62 21.78
C THR A 25 63.76 22.44 21.12
N THR A 26 63.83 23.72 21.43
CA THR A 26 62.92 24.83 21.16
C THR A 26 63.02 25.31 19.72
N GLY A 27 61.88 25.59 19.07
CA GLY A 27 61.86 26.09 17.70
C GLY A 27 60.59 26.86 17.33
N SER A 28 60.52 28.11 17.79
CA SER A 28 59.84 29.26 17.17
C SER A 28 58.44 29.07 16.54
N LYS A 29 57.39 29.34 17.32
CA LYS A 29 56.03 29.62 16.81
C LYS A 29 56.03 30.93 16.03
N ARG A 30 56.07 30.88 14.70
CA ARG A 30 55.79 32.04 13.83
C ARG A 30 54.27 32.29 13.78
N LYS A 31 53.80 33.21 14.64
CA LYS A 31 52.46 33.80 14.61
C LYS A 31 52.22 34.50 13.26
N TRP A 32 51.36 33.93 12.42
CA TRP A 32 50.73 34.64 11.31
C TRP A 32 49.35 35.15 11.77
N HIS A 33 49.33 36.24 12.52
CA HIS A 33 48.12 37.05 12.66
C HIS A 33 48.13 38.08 11.53
N ARG A 34 47.59 37.71 10.36
CA ARG A 34 47.06 38.73 9.45
C ARG A 34 45.76 39.22 10.07
N ARG A 35 45.77 40.44 10.59
CA ARG A 35 44.57 41.23 10.86
C ARG A 35 43.80 41.38 9.54
N MET A 36 42.90 40.46 9.25
CA MET A 36 41.83 40.73 8.29
C MET A 36 40.85 41.66 9.00
N GLY A 37 40.78 42.91 8.54
CA GLY A 37 39.84 43.89 9.07
C GLY A 37 38.39 43.39 8.91
N GLY A 38 37.50 43.80 9.82
CA GLY A 38 36.08 43.38 9.80
C GLY A 38 35.38 43.64 8.45
N LEU A 39 35.91 44.55 7.64
CA LEU A 39 35.46 44.81 6.28
C LEU A 39 35.55 43.58 5.36
N SER A 40 36.59 42.75 5.49
CA SER A 40 36.75 41.55 4.66
C SER A 40 35.74 40.46 5.01
N PHE A 41 35.42 40.28 6.30
CA PHE A 41 34.39 39.32 6.73
C PHE A 41 33.00 39.72 6.25
N LEU A 42 32.67 41.00 6.30
CA LEU A 42 31.40 41.51 5.79
C LEU A 42 31.28 41.27 4.28
N ILE A 43 32.35 41.50 3.51
CA ILE A 43 32.36 41.25 2.06
C ILE A 43 32.09 39.77 1.74
N PHE A 44 32.74 38.82 2.43
CA PHE A 44 32.47 37.39 2.22
C PHE A 44 31.04 36.99 2.60
N PHE A 45 30.48 37.59 3.65
CA PHE A 45 29.10 37.34 4.07
C PHE A 45 28.09 37.83 3.03
N PHE A 46 28.30 39.03 2.48
CA PHE A 46 27.44 39.56 1.42
C PHE A 46 27.56 38.77 0.12
N ILE A 47 28.77 38.37 -0.28
CA ILE A 47 28.97 37.52 -1.46
C ILE A 47 28.30 36.14 -1.29
N GLY A 48 28.42 35.53 -0.10
CA GLY A 48 27.77 34.25 0.20
C GLY A 48 26.25 34.35 0.19
N SER A 49 25.69 35.42 0.77
CA SER A 49 24.25 35.69 0.77
C SER A 49 23.71 35.93 -0.65
N LEU A 50 24.42 36.72 -1.45
CA LEU A 50 24.09 36.95 -2.86
C LEU A 50 24.16 35.67 -3.69
N PHE A 51 25.17 34.81 -3.47
CA PHE A 51 25.29 33.54 -4.17
C PHE A 51 24.16 32.57 -3.80
N SER A 52 23.79 32.50 -2.52
CA SER A 52 22.64 31.71 -2.07
C SER A 52 21.32 32.22 -2.67
N GLY A 53 21.14 33.54 -2.70
CA GLY A 53 19.96 34.17 -3.32
C GLY A 53 19.90 33.90 -4.83
N LEU A 54 21.04 33.98 -5.53
CA LEU A 54 21.14 33.68 -6.96
C LEU A 54 20.89 32.19 -7.25
N MET A 55 21.41 31.29 -6.43
CA MET A 55 21.13 29.85 -6.54
C MET A 55 19.65 29.56 -6.30
N PHE A 56 19.03 30.15 -5.28
CA PHE A 56 17.60 30.00 -5.02
C PHE A 56 16.73 30.58 -6.14
N ALA A 57 17.12 31.74 -6.69
CA ALA A 57 16.49 32.34 -7.87
C ALA A 57 16.65 31.45 -9.11
N LEU A 58 17.81 30.84 -9.33
CA LEU A 58 18.03 29.88 -10.42
C LEU A 58 17.21 28.60 -10.23
N LEU A 59 17.08 28.10 -9.00
CA LEU A 59 16.25 26.93 -8.69
C LEU A 59 14.75 27.22 -8.78
N SER A 60 14.32 28.47 -8.56
CA SER A 60 12.91 28.86 -8.63
C SER A 60 12.50 29.37 -10.02
N TYR A 61 13.43 29.93 -10.80
CA TYR A 61 13.19 30.46 -12.14
C TYR A 61 13.59 29.49 -13.26
N ALA A 62 14.35 28.42 -12.96
CA ALA A 62 14.48 27.29 -13.88
C ALA A 62 13.10 26.62 -13.98
N PRO A 63 12.40 26.68 -15.13
CA PRO A 63 11.19 25.91 -15.32
C PRO A 63 11.62 24.46 -15.23
N SER A 64 11.27 23.81 -14.11
CA SER A 64 11.34 22.38 -13.86
C SER A 64 11.92 21.56 -15.01
N TYR A 65 13.25 21.54 -15.17
CA TYR A 65 13.93 20.54 -16.00
C TYR A 65 13.98 19.20 -15.25
N ARG A 66 12.92 18.92 -14.49
CA ARG A 66 12.50 17.56 -14.22
C ARG A 66 11.65 17.19 -15.45
N SER A 67 12.35 16.95 -16.56
CA SER A 67 11.80 16.11 -17.62
C SER A 67 11.55 14.74 -17.01
N ARG A 68 10.42 14.61 -16.31
CA ARG A 68 9.65 13.39 -16.37
C ARG A 68 9.30 13.29 -17.85
N VAL A 69 10.16 12.63 -18.61
CA VAL A 69 9.70 11.86 -19.75
C VAL A 69 8.67 10.95 -19.13
N THR A 70 7.40 11.37 -19.12
CA THR A 70 6.27 10.47 -18.89
C THR A 70 6.21 9.69 -20.19
N PRO A 71 6.75 8.48 -20.24
CA PRO A 71 6.67 7.71 -21.46
C PRO A 71 5.18 7.46 -21.67
N HIS A 72 4.70 7.70 -22.89
CA HIS A 72 3.32 7.46 -23.25
C HIS A 72 3.03 5.95 -23.09
N TYR A 73 2.48 5.57 -21.93
CA TYR A 73 2.13 4.20 -21.60
C TYR A 73 0.63 3.93 -21.66
N LEU A 74 -0.17 4.90 -22.13
CA LEU A 74 -1.54 4.59 -22.51
C LEU A 74 -1.48 3.78 -23.82
N PRO A 75 -2.07 2.57 -23.88
CA PRO A 75 -2.13 1.82 -25.12
C PRO A 75 -2.90 2.63 -26.18
N ASP A 76 -2.57 2.42 -27.46
CA ASP A 76 -3.26 3.08 -28.58
C ASP A 76 -4.78 3.05 -28.40
N GLY A 77 -5.49 4.11 -28.78
CA GLY A 77 -6.94 4.30 -28.54
C GLY A 77 -7.86 3.15 -28.99
N ARG A 78 -7.37 2.25 -29.86
CA ARG A 78 -8.02 0.97 -30.21
C ARG A 78 -8.23 0.02 -29.03
N PHE A 79 -7.39 0.09 -27.99
CA PHE A 79 -7.49 -0.71 -26.77
C PHE A 79 -8.20 0.03 -25.62
N LEU A 80 -8.46 1.33 -25.79
CA LEU A 80 -9.15 2.20 -24.83
C LEU A 80 -10.59 2.50 -25.24
N GLN A 81 -11.20 1.69 -26.10
CA GLN A 81 -12.66 1.68 -26.28
C GLN A 81 -13.31 1.09 -25.02
N ILE A 82 -13.24 1.85 -23.94
CA ILE A 82 -14.01 1.63 -22.74
C ILE A 82 -15.41 2.07 -23.13
N ALA A 83 -16.31 1.10 -23.29
CA ALA A 83 -17.74 1.38 -23.43
C ALA A 83 -18.17 2.28 -22.26
N ASP A 84 -18.83 3.40 -22.58
CA ASP A 84 -19.30 4.45 -21.67
C ASP A 84 -19.45 4.00 -20.20
N GLU A 85 -18.42 4.22 -19.37
CA GLU A 85 -18.46 3.91 -17.92
C GLU A 85 -19.52 4.71 -17.16
N ALA A 86 -20.14 5.71 -17.81
CA ALA A 86 -21.30 6.42 -17.30
C ALA A 86 -22.48 5.47 -16.97
N ARG A 87 -22.58 4.29 -17.62
CA ARG A 87 -23.64 3.31 -17.33
C ARG A 87 -23.35 2.41 -16.11
N VAL A 88 -22.08 2.14 -15.80
CA VAL A 88 -21.70 1.25 -14.69
C VAL A 88 -21.81 1.94 -13.32
N LEU A 89 -21.73 3.28 -13.30
CA LEU A 89 -21.83 4.08 -12.07
C LEU A 89 -23.27 4.51 -11.72
N GLU A 90 -24.21 4.37 -12.66
CA GLU A 90 -25.63 4.75 -12.52
C GLU A 90 -26.36 4.03 -11.36
N PRO A 91 -26.12 2.72 -11.10
CA PRO A 91 -26.70 2.03 -9.94
C PRO A 91 -26.14 2.53 -8.59
N TYR A 92 -24.93 3.09 -8.58
CA TYR A 92 -24.27 3.58 -7.37
C TYR A 92 -24.63 5.05 -7.06
N LEU A 93 -24.90 5.86 -8.08
CA LEU A 93 -25.36 7.25 -7.92
C LEU A 93 -26.85 7.32 -7.57
N SER A 94 -27.70 6.45 -8.14
CA SER A 94 -29.15 6.45 -7.91
C SER A 94 -29.57 5.93 -6.52
N ALA A 95 -28.67 5.24 -5.81
CA ALA A 95 -28.88 4.80 -4.43
C ALA A 95 -28.73 5.94 -3.41
N ALA A 96 -28.00 7.02 -3.74
CA ALA A 96 -27.75 8.13 -2.83
C ALA A 96 -28.89 9.17 -2.78
N VAL A 97 -29.87 9.11 -3.69
CA VAL A 97 -30.94 10.13 -3.82
C VAL A 97 -32.35 9.59 -3.54
N ARG A 98 -32.51 8.30 -3.20
CA ARG A 98 -33.82 7.80 -2.75
C ARG A 98 -34.10 8.18 -1.30
N LEU A 99 -34.69 9.36 -1.13
CA LEU A 99 -35.54 9.68 0.02
C LEU A 99 -36.54 8.54 0.21
N PRO A 100 -36.70 7.99 1.43
CA PRO A 100 -37.66 6.91 1.65
C PRO A 100 -39.07 7.47 1.59
N ASP A 101 -39.79 7.20 0.50
CA ASP A 101 -41.24 7.26 0.49
C ASP A 101 -41.77 6.17 1.43
N SER A 102 -42.10 6.62 2.64
CA SER A 102 -43.01 5.90 3.52
C SER A 102 -44.32 5.66 2.78
N LEU A 103 -44.79 4.42 2.77
CA LEU A 103 -46.19 4.03 3.01
C LEU A 103 -46.34 2.53 2.68
N ASN A 104 -46.07 1.68 3.68
CA ASN A 104 -46.83 0.44 3.90
C ASN A 104 -46.53 -0.10 5.30
N GLY A 105 -47.55 -0.10 6.14
CA GLY A 105 -47.45 -0.48 7.56
C GLY A 105 -47.24 -1.98 7.75
N THR A 106 -46.11 -2.35 8.36
CA THR A 106 -45.89 -3.53 9.23
C THR A 106 -44.67 -3.23 10.13
N PRO A 107 -44.53 -3.89 11.30
CA PRO A 107 -44.37 -3.20 12.58
C PRO A 107 -42.96 -2.64 12.77
N ALA A 108 -42.80 -1.33 12.52
CA ALA A 108 -41.60 -0.57 12.87
C ALA A 108 -41.16 -0.81 14.33
N GLY A 109 -42.11 -1.07 15.23
CA GLY A 109 -41.84 -1.46 16.61
C GLY A 109 -41.06 -2.78 16.77
N LYS A 110 -41.32 -3.83 16.00
CA LYS A 110 -40.58 -5.11 16.15
C LYS A 110 -39.18 -5.03 15.56
N GLN A 111 -38.99 -4.39 14.40
CA GLN A 111 -37.67 -4.23 13.78
C GLN A 111 -36.74 -3.33 14.60
N GLN A 112 -37.27 -2.25 15.18
CA GLN A 112 -36.50 -1.40 16.10
C GLN A 112 -36.14 -2.14 17.39
N GLN A 113 -37.05 -2.97 17.91
CA GLN A 113 -36.81 -3.76 19.12
C GLN A 113 -35.76 -4.85 18.89
N THR A 114 -35.82 -5.55 17.74
CA THR A 114 -34.82 -6.56 17.37
C THR A 114 -33.46 -5.92 17.10
N ALA A 115 -33.40 -4.77 16.44
CA ALA A 115 -32.14 -4.05 16.22
C ALA A 115 -31.49 -3.63 17.54
N ARG A 116 -32.27 -3.10 18.50
CA ARG A 116 -31.77 -2.75 19.84
C ARG A 116 -31.31 -3.97 20.63
N SER A 117 -32.04 -5.08 20.54
CA SER A 117 -31.66 -6.34 21.20
C SER A 117 -30.33 -6.87 20.61
N ASN A 118 -30.20 -6.86 19.29
CA ASN A 118 -28.99 -7.32 18.60
C ASN A 118 -27.80 -6.40 18.90
N GLU A 119 -28.01 -5.09 18.99
CA GLU A 119 -26.99 -4.12 19.38
C GLU A 119 -26.49 -4.37 20.81
N GLN A 120 -27.40 -4.63 21.75
CA GLN A 120 -27.03 -4.98 23.13
C GLN A 120 -26.24 -6.29 23.20
N GLU A 121 -26.63 -7.31 22.43
CA GLU A 121 -25.91 -8.58 22.32
C GLU A 121 -24.53 -8.40 21.68
N ALA A 122 -24.42 -7.53 20.66
CA ALA A 122 -23.17 -7.17 20.03
C ALA A 122 -22.20 -6.49 21.01
N LEU A 123 -22.70 -5.54 21.80
CA LEU A 123 -21.91 -4.86 22.85
C LEU A 123 -21.51 -5.82 23.98
N SER A 124 -22.37 -6.76 24.35
CA SER A 124 -22.03 -7.82 25.29
C SER A 124 -20.89 -8.69 24.75
N SER A 125 -21.00 -9.12 23.50
CA SER A 125 -19.98 -9.91 22.80
C SER A 125 -18.66 -9.16 22.67
N LEU A 126 -18.72 -7.85 22.40
CA LEU A 126 -17.54 -6.97 22.33
C LEU A 126 -16.78 -6.94 23.66
N LYS A 127 -17.48 -6.82 24.79
CA LYS A 127 -16.85 -6.82 26.13
C LYS A 127 -16.06 -8.11 26.35
N VAL A 128 -16.66 -9.26 26.07
CA VAL A 128 -15.99 -10.55 26.18
C VAL A 128 -14.82 -10.64 25.20
N ALA A 129 -14.93 -10.09 23.99
CA ALA A 129 -13.84 -10.07 23.02
C ALA A 129 -12.61 -9.32 23.55
N VAL A 130 -12.82 -8.15 24.15
CA VAL A 130 -11.77 -7.34 24.76
C VAL A 130 -11.13 -8.06 25.94
N GLU A 131 -11.92 -8.70 26.80
CA GLU A 131 -11.38 -9.52 27.90
C GLU A 131 -10.52 -10.69 27.39
N MET A 132 -10.97 -11.40 26.35
CA MET A 132 -10.21 -12.49 25.75
C MET A 132 -8.90 -12.00 25.11
N LYS A 133 -8.91 -10.83 24.46
CA LYS A 133 -7.71 -10.16 23.96
C LYS A 133 -6.72 -9.88 25.09
N LEU A 134 -7.19 -9.31 26.21
CA LEU A 134 -6.34 -9.03 27.37
C LEU A 134 -5.76 -10.30 28.01
N MET A 135 -6.48 -11.42 27.92
CA MET A 135 -5.99 -12.74 28.34
C MET A 135 -5.02 -13.40 27.34
N GLY A 136 -4.70 -12.75 26.21
CA GLY A 136 -3.85 -13.31 25.16
C GLY A 136 -4.49 -14.45 24.36
N LYS A 137 -5.83 -14.60 24.41
CA LYS A 137 -6.58 -15.64 23.67
C LYS A 137 -7.09 -15.09 22.35
N ASP A 138 -6.18 -14.73 21.46
CA ASP A 138 -6.47 -14.00 20.22
C ASP A 138 -7.47 -14.74 19.31
N ASP A 139 -7.37 -16.07 19.18
CA ASP A 139 -8.30 -16.85 18.35
C ASP A 139 -9.76 -16.76 18.84
N LYS A 140 -9.95 -16.73 20.15
CA LYS A 140 -11.29 -16.59 20.76
C LYS A 140 -11.79 -15.16 20.65
N ALA A 141 -10.90 -14.19 20.87
CA ALA A 141 -11.21 -12.78 20.69
C ALA A 141 -11.66 -12.49 19.25
N LEU A 142 -10.95 -13.01 18.25
CA LEU A 142 -11.30 -12.86 16.84
C LEU A 142 -12.72 -13.35 16.53
N ARG A 143 -13.10 -14.54 17.00
CA ARG A 143 -14.45 -15.07 16.81
C ARG A 143 -15.52 -14.19 17.44
N LEU A 144 -15.25 -13.64 18.63
CA LEU A 144 -16.17 -12.75 19.32
C LEU A 144 -16.29 -11.38 18.63
N PHE A 145 -15.19 -10.83 18.12
CA PHE A 145 -15.23 -9.61 17.31
C PHE A 145 -16.01 -9.80 16.01
N GLN A 146 -15.79 -10.92 15.30
CA GLN A 146 -16.56 -11.26 14.09
C GLN A 146 -18.04 -11.44 14.40
N HIS A 147 -18.38 -12.06 15.53
CA HIS A 147 -19.76 -12.19 15.98
C HIS A 147 -20.41 -10.83 16.30
N ALA A 148 -19.72 -9.96 17.04
CA ALA A 148 -20.19 -8.61 17.34
C ALA A 148 -20.40 -7.78 16.05
N MET A 149 -19.48 -7.88 15.09
CA MET A 149 -19.59 -7.25 13.77
C MET A 149 -20.77 -7.78 12.94
N ALA A 150 -21.06 -9.08 13.00
CA ALA A 150 -22.20 -9.67 12.30
C ALA A 150 -23.53 -9.18 12.87
N LEU A 151 -23.60 -8.96 14.19
CA LEU A 151 -24.79 -8.45 14.86
C LEU A 151 -25.00 -6.94 14.63
N SER A 152 -23.92 -6.15 14.65
CA SER A 152 -23.98 -4.71 14.43
C SER A 152 -22.79 -4.19 13.61
N PRO A 153 -22.88 -4.24 12.26
CA PRO A 153 -21.75 -3.95 11.37
C PRO A 153 -21.39 -2.46 11.26
N ARG A 154 -22.27 -1.57 11.75
CA ARG A 154 -22.09 -0.11 11.67
C ARG A 154 -21.86 0.53 13.03
N HIS A 155 -21.63 -0.24 14.10
CA HIS A 155 -21.41 0.34 15.41
C HIS A 155 -19.97 0.89 15.53
N PRO A 156 -19.77 2.20 15.82
CA PRO A 156 -18.45 2.81 15.80
C PRO A 156 -17.48 2.17 16.80
N GLU A 157 -17.93 1.85 18.01
CA GLU A 157 -17.05 1.23 19.03
C GLU A 157 -16.60 -0.19 18.64
N ILE A 158 -17.46 -0.98 17.98
CA ILE A 158 -17.11 -2.35 17.56
C ILE A 158 -16.06 -2.26 16.45
N LEU A 159 -16.28 -1.38 15.47
CA LEU A 159 -15.33 -1.12 14.38
C LEU A 159 -13.97 -0.67 14.92
N THR A 160 -13.94 0.30 15.84
CA THR A 160 -12.70 0.79 16.45
C THR A 160 -11.97 -0.31 17.23
N LYS A 161 -12.67 -1.03 18.12
CA LYS A 161 -12.04 -2.07 18.94
C LYS A 161 -11.57 -3.27 18.13
N TYR A 162 -12.29 -3.60 17.06
CA TYR A 162 -11.86 -4.65 16.14
C TYR A 162 -10.62 -4.21 15.33
N GLY A 163 -10.60 -2.97 14.84
CA GLY A 163 -9.40 -2.38 14.22
C GLY A 163 -8.18 -2.43 15.15
N GLU A 164 -8.35 -2.06 16.43
CA GLU A 164 -7.28 -2.14 17.44
C GLU A 164 -6.79 -3.56 17.70
N PHE A 165 -7.67 -4.56 17.55
CA PHE A 165 -7.29 -5.96 17.68
C PHE A 165 -6.47 -6.42 16.47
N LEU A 166 -6.90 -6.08 15.25
CA LEU A 166 -6.18 -6.42 14.01
C LEU A 166 -4.79 -5.79 13.98
N GLU A 167 -4.70 -4.53 14.41
CA GLU A 167 -3.45 -3.79 14.45
C GLU A 167 -2.43 -4.44 15.41
N HIS A 168 -2.85 -4.75 16.64
CA HIS A 168 -1.93 -5.22 17.69
C HIS A 168 -1.69 -6.73 17.65
N SER A 169 -2.73 -7.54 17.41
CA SER A 169 -2.62 -9.01 17.47
C SER A 169 -2.25 -9.61 16.11
N GLN A 170 -2.76 -9.07 14.99
CA GLN A 170 -2.53 -9.64 13.65
C GLN A 170 -1.51 -8.86 12.80
N GLN A 171 -1.07 -7.69 13.28
CA GLN A 171 -0.18 -6.77 12.55
C GLN A 171 -0.74 -6.33 11.19
N ASP A 172 -2.07 -6.36 11.02
CA ASP A 172 -2.74 -5.93 9.80
C ASP A 172 -3.22 -4.48 9.93
N ILE A 173 -2.29 -3.56 9.67
CA ILE A 173 -2.50 -2.12 9.80
C ILE A 173 -3.45 -1.60 8.70
N VAL A 174 -3.45 -2.22 7.52
CA VAL A 174 -4.26 -1.75 6.38
C VAL A 174 -5.74 -2.01 6.63
N THR A 175 -6.09 -3.20 7.10
CA THR A 175 -7.49 -3.48 7.46
C THR A 175 -7.91 -2.74 8.73
N ALA A 176 -7.01 -2.55 9.71
CA ALA A 176 -7.29 -1.72 10.87
C ALA A 176 -7.65 -0.27 10.50
N ASP A 177 -6.86 0.38 9.63
CA ASP A 177 -7.14 1.74 9.15
C ASP A 177 -8.48 1.83 8.42
N HIS A 178 -8.82 0.80 7.62
CA HIS A 178 -10.12 0.70 6.97
C HIS A 178 -11.28 0.71 7.98
N TYR A 179 -11.18 -0.05 9.08
CA TYR A 179 -12.20 -0.05 10.13
C TYR A 179 -12.28 1.27 10.90
N TYR A 180 -11.15 1.93 11.17
CA TYR A 180 -11.16 3.26 11.78
C TYR A 180 -11.82 4.29 10.86
N TYR A 181 -11.56 4.22 9.55
CA TYR A 181 -12.25 5.05 8.57
C TYR A 181 -13.75 4.79 8.56
N GLN A 182 -14.19 3.53 8.50
CA GLN A 182 -15.60 3.16 8.58
C GLN A 182 -16.26 3.69 9.87
N ALA A 183 -15.60 3.56 11.03
CA ALA A 183 -16.11 4.09 12.29
C ALA A 183 -16.36 5.61 12.23
N LEU A 184 -15.44 6.36 11.61
CA LEU A 184 -15.57 7.81 11.43
C LEU A 184 -16.62 8.21 10.38
N THR A 185 -16.89 7.36 9.37
CA THR A 185 -18.00 7.61 8.44
C THR A 185 -19.36 7.51 9.13
N VAL A 186 -19.47 6.67 10.17
CA VAL A 186 -20.70 6.56 10.97
C VAL A 186 -20.76 7.66 12.03
N ASN A 187 -19.67 7.86 12.78
CA ASN A 187 -19.57 8.88 13.82
C ASN A 187 -18.27 9.70 13.66
N PRO A 188 -18.34 10.87 13.00
CA PRO A 188 -17.19 11.73 12.77
C PRO A 188 -16.53 12.26 14.06
N SER A 189 -17.28 12.32 15.16
CA SER A 189 -16.82 12.84 16.45
C SER A 189 -16.25 11.76 17.37
N HIS A 190 -16.09 10.52 16.89
CA HIS A 190 -15.53 9.43 17.67
C HIS A 190 -14.01 9.61 17.86
N SER A 191 -13.62 10.09 19.04
CA SER A 191 -12.25 10.50 19.37
C SER A 191 -11.22 9.38 19.25
N GLU A 192 -11.58 8.16 19.67
CA GLU A 192 -10.67 7.00 19.64
C GLU A 192 -10.33 6.57 18.21
N ALA A 193 -11.34 6.44 17.33
CA ALA A 193 -11.11 6.15 15.91
C ALA A 193 -10.32 7.27 15.22
N LEU A 194 -10.55 8.53 15.59
CA LEU A 194 -9.82 9.66 15.02
C LEU A 194 -8.33 9.57 15.37
N ALA A 195 -8.00 9.36 16.65
CA ALA A 195 -6.62 9.22 17.10
C ALA A 195 -5.92 8.02 16.46
N ASN A 196 -6.60 6.87 16.40
CA ASN A 196 -6.07 5.67 15.78
C ASN A 196 -5.82 5.86 14.27
N ARG A 197 -6.78 6.44 13.54
CA ARG A 197 -6.65 6.71 12.11
C ARG A 197 -5.54 7.71 11.80
N GLN A 198 -5.39 8.77 12.58
CA GLN A 198 -4.30 9.75 12.38
C GLN A 198 -2.93 9.07 12.42
N ARG A 199 -2.76 8.10 13.31
CA ARG A 199 -1.53 7.32 13.44
C ARG A 199 -1.37 6.33 12.28
N THR A 200 -2.40 5.57 11.92
CA THR A 200 -2.32 4.52 10.89
C THR A 200 -2.30 5.06 9.47
N ALA A 201 -2.95 6.19 9.18
CA ALA A 201 -3.09 6.72 7.83
C ALA A 201 -1.74 6.94 7.13
N SER A 202 -0.77 7.55 7.83
CA SER A 202 0.57 7.78 7.28
C SER A 202 1.33 6.48 6.97
N ILE A 203 1.10 5.44 7.76
CA ILE A 203 1.71 4.13 7.58
C ILE A 203 1.08 3.44 6.36
N VAL A 204 -0.25 3.46 6.25
CA VAL A 204 -0.97 2.86 5.13
C VAL A 204 -0.63 3.56 3.82
N GLU A 205 -0.57 4.90 3.81
CA GLU A 205 -0.14 5.67 2.64
C GLU A 205 1.25 5.22 2.15
N HIS A 206 2.20 5.04 3.08
CA HIS A 206 3.53 4.54 2.72
C HIS A 206 3.52 3.09 2.20
N LEU A 207 2.71 2.21 2.81
CA LEU A 207 2.54 0.82 2.37
C LEU A 207 1.95 0.74 0.96
N ASP A 208 0.95 1.58 0.67
CA ASP A 208 0.31 1.67 -0.63
C ASP A 208 1.27 2.23 -1.68
N GLN A 209 2.01 3.29 -1.36
CA GLN A 209 3.05 3.82 -2.24
C GLN A 209 4.09 2.74 -2.61
N LYS A 210 4.56 1.97 -1.63
CA LYS A 210 5.49 0.86 -1.87
C LYS A 210 4.87 -0.27 -2.71
N ARG A 211 3.56 -0.50 -2.59
CA ARG A 211 2.83 -1.45 -3.44
C ARG A 211 2.77 -0.92 -4.88
N PHE A 212 2.47 0.36 -5.09
CA PHE A 212 2.47 0.96 -6.42
C PHE A 212 3.85 0.90 -7.08
N GLU A 213 4.92 1.22 -6.36
CA GLU A 213 6.29 1.10 -6.90
C GLU A 213 6.64 -0.32 -7.34
N ARG A 214 6.13 -1.35 -6.64
CA ARG A 214 6.30 -2.75 -7.05
C ARG A 214 5.50 -3.07 -8.31
N LEU A 215 4.31 -2.51 -8.46
CA LEU A 215 3.50 -2.68 -9.66
C LEU A 215 4.14 -1.98 -10.86
N ASP A 216 4.62 -0.75 -10.68
CA ASP A 216 5.35 0.00 -11.71
C ASP A 216 6.57 -0.78 -12.21
N LYS A 217 7.38 -1.34 -11.29
CA LYS A 217 8.53 -2.18 -11.67
C LYS A 217 8.13 -3.41 -12.49
N LYS A 218 7.01 -4.06 -12.14
CA LYS A 218 6.49 -5.20 -12.89
C LYS A 218 5.96 -4.79 -14.27
N ARG A 219 5.26 -3.67 -14.36
CA ARG A 219 4.80 -3.07 -15.62
C ARG A 219 5.99 -2.77 -16.52
N ASP A 220 6.99 -2.09 -15.98
CA ASP A 220 8.16 -1.68 -16.75
C ASP A 220 8.95 -2.90 -17.24
N ALA A 221 9.11 -3.92 -16.39
CA ALA A 221 9.70 -5.20 -16.78
C ALA A 221 8.91 -5.88 -17.92
N LEU A 222 7.58 -5.92 -17.84
CA LEU A 222 6.74 -6.47 -18.92
C LEU A 222 6.86 -5.66 -20.21
N SER A 223 6.86 -4.33 -20.11
CA SER A 223 6.98 -3.43 -21.27
C SER A 223 8.34 -3.54 -21.97
N SER A 224 9.37 -4.00 -21.27
CA SER A 224 10.70 -4.22 -21.85
C SER A 224 10.77 -5.49 -22.70
N VAL A 225 9.79 -6.39 -22.61
CA VAL A 225 9.71 -7.60 -23.44
C VAL A 225 9.41 -7.22 -24.88
N HIS A 226 10.15 -7.80 -25.82
CA HIS A 226 10.00 -7.49 -27.24
C HIS A 226 8.66 -7.99 -27.79
N ALA A 227 7.94 -7.14 -28.53
CA ALA A 227 6.61 -7.44 -29.08
C ALA A 227 6.56 -8.64 -30.04
N LEU A 228 7.70 -9.06 -30.63
CA LEU A 228 7.74 -10.24 -31.48
C LEU A 228 7.92 -11.56 -30.71
N ASP A 229 8.14 -11.52 -29.39
CA ASP A 229 8.29 -12.71 -28.58
C ASP A 229 7.06 -13.63 -28.70
N ALA A 230 7.31 -14.90 -29.04
CA ALA A 230 6.26 -15.90 -29.20
C ALA A 230 5.61 -16.24 -27.86
N GLY A 231 6.37 -16.18 -26.75
CA GLY A 231 5.87 -16.37 -25.39
C GLY A 231 4.85 -15.30 -25.01
N LEU A 232 5.22 -14.03 -25.19
CA LEU A 232 4.34 -12.88 -24.97
C LEU A 232 3.05 -12.97 -25.81
N LYS A 233 3.15 -13.22 -27.12
CA LYS A 233 1.97 -13.36 -28.00
C LYS A 233 1.02 -14.46 -27.55
N ARG A 234 1.57 -15.60 -27.09
CA ARG A 234 0.77 -16.70 -26.56
C ARG A 234 0.08 -16.29 -25.25
N ALA A 235 0.79 -15.59 -24.36
CA ALA A 235 0.24 -15.11 -23.09
C ALA A 235 -0.84 -14.05 -23.31
N GLU A 236 -0.67 -13.11 -24.25
CA GLU A 236 -1.67 -12.11 -24.62
C GLU A 236 -2.96 -12.75 -25.13
N LYS A 237 -2.85 -13.75 -26.03
CA LYS A 237 -4.01 -14.49 -26.52
C LYS A 237 -4.74 -15.22 -25.38
N GLU A 238 -4.00 -15.86 -24.48
CA GLU A 238 -4.58 -16.55 -23.32
C GLU A 238 -5.25 -15.56 -22.35
N ALA A 239 -4.61 -14.43 -22.07
CA ALA A 239 -5.15 -13.38 -21.20
C ALA A 239 -6.44 -12.78 -21.77
N TYR A 240 -6.55 -12.62 -23.09
CA TYR A 240 -7.78 -12.18 -23.75
C TYR A 240 -8.95 -13.15 -23.52
N ILE A 241 -8.71 -14.46 -23.69
CA ILE A 241 -9.73 -15.49 -23.45
C ILE A 241 -10.14 -15.52 -21.98
N GLN A 242 -9.16 -15.43 -21.06
CA GLN A 242 -9.42 -15.38 -19.62
C GLN A 242 -10.21 -14.13 -19.23
N HIS A 243 -9.91 -12.97 -19.81
CA HIS A 243 -10.62 -11.73 -19.57
C HIS A 243 -12.10 -11.85 -19.94
N ILE A 244 -12.40 -12.35 -21.15
CA ILE A 244 -13.80 -12.57 -21.58
C ILE A 244 -14.50 -13.52 -20.61
N TYR A 245 -13.90 -14.69 -20.34
CA TYR A 245 -14.47 -15.69 -19.45
C TYR A 245 -14.80 -15.12 -18.05
N HIS A 246 -13.87 -14.37 -17.45
CA HIS A 246 -14.11 -13.78 -16.14
C HIS A 246 -15.16 -12.67 -16.18
N SER A 247 -15.16 -11.80 -17.20
CA SER A 247 -16.14 -10.72 -17.33
C SER A 247 -17.56 -11.27 -17.45
N VAL A 248 -17.79 -12.18 -18.40
CA VAL A 248 -19.12 -12.78 -18.61
C VAL A 248 -19.52 -13.70 -17.45
N GLY A 249 -18.55 -14.35 -16.81
CA GLY A 249 -18.79 -15.18 -15.62
C GLY A 249 -19.27 -14.36 -14.42
N ILE A 250 -18.77 -13.12 -14.25
CA ILE A 250 -19.27 -12.19 -13.22
C ILE A 250 -20.73 -11.80 -13.50
N GLU A 251 -21.10 -11.68 -14.77
CA GLU A 251 -22.48 -11.42 -15.21
C GLU A 251 -23.40 -12.65 -15.09
N GLY A 252 -22.86 -13.82 -14.72
CA GLY A 252 -23.61 -15.05 -14.48
C GLY A 252 -23.59 -16.05 -15.64
N ASN A 253 -22.76 -15.84 -16.67
CA ASN A 253 -22.59 -16.79 -17.75
C ASN A 253 -22.01 -18.13 -17.24
N THR A 254 -22.57 -19.23 -17.70
CA THR A 254 -22.24 -20.59 -17.22
C THR A 254 -21.24 -21.33 -18.11
N MET A 255 -20.74 -20.70 -19.17
CA MET A 255 -19.73 -21.30 -20.03
C MET A 255 -18.43 -21.53 -19.28
N SER A 256 -17.80 -22.68 -19.52
CA SER A 256 -16.46 -22.95 -19.02
C SER A 256 -15.40 -22.23 -19.87
N LEU A 257 -14.21 -22.02 -19.31
CA LEU A 257 -13.07 -21.43 -20.02
C LEU A 257 -12.73 -22.18 -21.32
N ALA A 258 -12.87 -23.51 -21.33
CA ALA A 258 -12.63 -24.33 -22.52
C ALA A 258 -13.69 -24.10 -23.61
N GLN A 259 -14.96 -23.92 -23.21
CA GLN A 259 -16.05 -23.59 -24.12
C GLN A 259 -15.87 -22.18 -24.70
N THR A 260 -15.57 -21.19 -23.86
CA THR A 260 -15.24 -19.81 -24.29
C THR A 260 -14.07 -19.81 -25.28
N ARG A 261 -13.00 -20.57 -25.00
CA ARG A 261 -11.88 -20.75 -25.93
C ARG A 261 -12.33 -21.33 -27.26
N SER A 262 -13.10 -22.42 -27.24
CA SER A 262 -13.57 -23.09 -28.44
C SER A 262 -14.38 -22.14 -29.33
N ILE A 263 -15.30 -21.36 -28.74
CA ILE A 263 -16.09 -20.36 -29.47
C ILE A 263 -15.18 -19.30 -30.09
N LEU A 264 -14.25 -18.74 -29.33
CA LEU A 264 -13.36 -17.68 -29.81
C LEU A 264 -12.43 -18.14 -30.93
N GLU A 265 -11.93 -19.37 -30.86
CA GLU A 265 -10.97 -19.94 -31.81
C GLU A 265 -11.63 -20.55 -33.05
N THR A 266 -12.71 -21.31 -32.89
CA THR A 266 -13.35 -22.08 -33.97
C THR A 266 -14.57 -21.40 -34.56
N LYS A 267 -15.13 -20.38 -33.88
CA LYS A 267 -16.39 -19.73 -34.23
C LYS A 267 -17.58 -20.70 -34.28
N MET A 268 -17.48 -21.83 -33.60
CA MET A 268 -18.57 -22.81 -33.46
C MET A 268 -19.33 -22.59 -32.16
N ALA A 269 -20.64 -22.82 -32.22
CA ALA A 269 -21.48 -22.86 -31.04
C ALA A 269 -21.19 -24.11 -30.19
N VAL A 270 -21.46 -24.00 -28.90
CA VAL A 270 -21.30 -25.07 -27.92
C VAL A 270 -22.68 -25.68 -27.66
N ASP A 271 -22.79 -26.99 -27.85
CA ASP A 271 -24.03 -27.72 -27.65
C ASP A 271 -24.53 -27.62 -26.20
N GLY A 272 -25.84 -27.43 -26.04
CA GLY A 272 -26.50 -27.38 -24.74
C GLY A 272 -26.27 -26.08 -23.94
N LYS A 273 -25.73 -25.03 -24.57
CA LYS A 273 -25.58 -23.69 -24.00
C LYS A 273 -26.55 -22.69 -24.65
N SER A 274 -26.92 -21.63 -23.92
CA SER A 274 -27.86 -20.63 -24.44
C SER A 274 -27.23 -19.82 -25.56
N ILE A 275 -28.02 -19.38 -26.54
CA ILE A 275 -27.56 -18.44 -27.58
C ILE A 275 -27.11 -17.12 -26.96
N ASP A 276 -27.77 -16.69 -25.88
CA ASP A 276 -27.42 -15.46 -25.14
C ASP A 276 -26.04 -15.55 -24.46
N GLU A 277 -25.48 -16.75 -24.30
CA GLU A 277 -24.14 -16.95 -23.74
C GLU A 277 -23.03 -16.85 -24.80
N HIS A 278 -23.35 -16.84 -26.10
CA HIS A 278 -22.40 -16.86 -27.22
C HIS A 278 -22.14 -15.48 -27.82
#